data_AF-A0A1F5SIJ8-F1
#
_entry.id   AF-A0A1F5SIJ8-F1
#
_cell.length_a   1.000
_cell.length_b   1.000
_cell.length_c   1.000
_cell.angle_alpha   90.00
_cell.angle_beta   90.00
_cell.angle_gamma   90.00
#
_symmetry.space_group_name_H-M   'P 1'
#
loop_
_entity.id
_entity.type
_entity.pdbx_description
1 polymer ?
#
loop_
_entity_poly.entity_id
_entity_poly.type
_entity_poly.pdbx_seq_one_letter_code
_entity_poly.pdbx_strand_id
1 'polypeptide(L)'
;MHFTILISVLIAAITGLAVKFIFDRFIKTQKEITWKEYGLVMAVIASLAAPGSVYVGWEMAKKNLVTFNEFWSGWETEAHKEDVKCYRDGPCRWEYDCDPYTVSYECNCNDKGECETCERTEYHDCPYVTKEMNYYARTTIGTYEIDRHRLPENPQAHRWRRFERIPDRVITNAGTGEHPFWTKVKERIAAGEPGPVTKKLEYNNYIYASEQKILQSFSADIEVYEKSGLFPVFQRHIYDFYYANKVYFIGLNPPNRKDWFDAMSYLNASFGKELQGDMHLVIVRNDSIASDPEKYALALKAYWQDTKRQGINALSKNSVVAVSLTDGEKIIWARSFTGMPVGNEMMLVALNNGLRGTELDPEKIIGKVKRKMKGGKAEDLYGNGVLENIIFGLKDPETRFKRISMSAKDPDDNGRGFLYLVDQVQPTKKQRIIIHVVTFFFCGLGWVIAIVIGDNGGAGLHFRKKR
;
A
#
# COMPACT_ATOMS: atom_id res chain seq x y z
N MET A 1 -17.99 -10.29 -18.65
CA MET A 1 -17.21 -9.62 -19.70
C MET A 1 -17.92 -9.57 -21.05
N HIS A 2 -18.29 -10.68 -21.70
CA HIS A 2 -18.92 -10.66 -23.04
C HIS A 2 -20.15 -9.77 -23.17
N PHE A 3 -21.06 -9.81 -22.20
CA PHE A 3 -22.23 -8.92 -22.17
C PHE A 3 -21.85 -7.44 -22.08
N THR A 4 -20.78 -7.11 -21.33
CA THR A 4 -20.24 -5.75 -21.23
C THR A 4 -19.65 -5.27 -22.56
N ILE A 5 -18.95 -6.15 -23.28
CA ILE A 5 -18.44 -5.86 -24.64
C ILE A 5 -19.61 -5.57 -25.58
N LEU A 6 -20.62 -6.44 -25.60
CA LEU A 6 -21.79 -6.29 -26.48
C LEU A 6 -22.52 -4.97 -26.24
N ILE A 7 -22.77 -4.59 -24.98
CA ILE A 7 -23.36 -3.29 -24.64
C ILE A 7 -22.49 -2.13 -25.13
N SER A 8 -21.18 -2.20 -24.90
CA SER A 8 -20.25 -1.14 -25.36
C SER A 8 -20.26 -0.96 -26.88
N VAL A 9 -20.34 -2.07 -27.65
CA VAL A 9 -20.47 -2.03 -29.11
C VAL A 9 -21.81 -1.41 -29.53
N LEU A 10 -22.91 -1.77 -28.88
CA LEU A 10 -24.24 -1.20 -29.18
C LEU A 10 -24.27 0.30 -28.92
N ILE A 11 -23.71 0.75 -27.80
CA ILE A 11 -23.62 2.18 -27.46
C ILE A 11 -22.81 2.93 -28.53
N ALA A 12 -21.65 2.38 -28.92
CA ALA A 12 -20.81 2.99 -29.95
C ALA A 12 -21.51 3.05 -31.33
N ALA A 13 -22.27 2.02 -31.69
CA ALA A 13 -23.06 1.98 -32.92
C ALA A 13 -24.14 3.06 -32.95
N ILE A 14 -24.94 3.16 -31.88
CA ILE A 14 -26.00 4.17 -31.75
C ILE A 14 -25.40 5.58 -31.82
N THR A 15 -24.24 5.78 -31.20
CA THR A 15 -23.55 7.07 -31.20
C THR A 15 -23.04 7.42 -32.60
N GLY A 16 -22.43 6.46 -33.31
CA GLY A 16 -22.02 6.67 -34.69
C GLY A 16 -23.19 6.98 -35.63
N LEU A 17 -24.34 6.32 -35.44
CA LEU A 17 -25.56 6.62 -36.20
C LEU A 17 -26.08 8.03 -35.89
N ALA A 18 -26.10 8.44 -34.62
CA ALA A 18 -26.51 9.78 -34.22
C ALA A 18 -25.58 10.85 -34.80
N VAL A 19 -24.26 10.65 -34.72
CA VAL A 19 -23.25 11.53 -35.31
C VAL A 19 -23.47 11.63 -36.82
N LYS A 20 -23.57 10.49 -37.52
CA LYS A 20 -23.86 10.47 -38.95
C LYS A 20 -25.13 11.26 -39.29
N PHE A 21 -26.23 11.01 -38.57
CA PHE A 21 -27.50 11.68 -38.82
C PHE A 21 -27.45 13.20 -38.56
N ILE A 22 -26.73 13.63 -37.53
CA ILE A 22 -26.55 15.06 -37.21
C ILE A 22 -25.77 15.76 -38.33
N PHE A 23 -24.67 15.16 -38.79
CA PHE A 23 -23.86 15.73 -39.86
C PHE A 23 -24.59 15.73 -41.21
N ASP A 24 -25.27 14.63 -41.56
CA ASP A 24 -26.01 14.50 -42.82
C ASP A 24 -27.22 15.44 -42.89
N ARG A 25 -27.93 15.67 -41.77
CA ARG A 25 -29.24 16.36 -41.77
C ARG A 25 -29.20 17.81 -41.30
N PHE A 26 -28.36 18.15 -40.32
CA PHE A 26 -28.44 19.44 -39.63
C PHE A 26 -27.29 20.38 -39.95
N ILE A 27 -26.09 19.85 -40.21
CA ILE A 27 -24.88 20.67 -40.28
C ILE A 27 -24.50 21.06 -41.71
N LYS A 28 -25.02 20.41 -42.77
CA LYS A 28 -24.77 20.73 -44.20
C LYS A 28 -23.30 21.09 -44.52
N THR A 29 -22.35 20.46 -43.82
CA THR A 29 -20.92 20.61 -44.11
C THR A 29 -20.52 19.54 -45.13
N GLN A 30 -19.40 19.72 -45.83
CA GLN A 30 -18.84 18.70 -46.73
C GLN A 30 -18.36 17.42 -46.00
N LYS A 31 -18.57 17.34 -44.67
CA LYS A 31 -18.10 16.28 -43.80
C LYS A 31 -19.22 15.26 -43.59
N GLU A 32 -19.34 14.31 -44.51
CA GLU A 32 -20.29 13.19 -44.42
C GLU A 32 -19.56 11.88 -44.08
N ILE A 33 -20.06 11.12 -43.12
CA ILE A 33 -19.57 9.75 -42.86
C ILE A 33 -20.34 8.81 -43.79
N THR A 34 -19.67 8.18 -44.74
CA THR A 34 -20.32 7.21 -45.65
C THR A 34 -20.70 5.92 -44.91
N TRP A 35 -21.67 5.17 -45.45
CA TRP A 35 -22.03 3.86 -44.89
C TRP A 35 -20.87 2.85 -44.89
N LYS A 36 -19.92 2.99 -45.84
CA LYS A 36 -18.70 2.17 -45.89
C LYS A 36 -17.74 2.52 -44.76
N GLU A 37 -17.49 3.80 -44.51
CA GLU A 37 -16.65 4.27 -43.40
C GLU A 37 -17.28 3.93 -42.06
N TYR A 38 -18.59 4.11 -41.92
CA TYR A 38 -19.33 3.68 -40.73
C TYR A 38 -19.15 2.18 -40.48
N GLY A 39 -19.30 1.34 -41.52
CA GLY A 39 -19.08 -0.10 -41.42
C GLY A 39 -17.65 -0.48 -41.02
N LEU A 40 -16.64 0.20 -41.57
CA LEU A 40 -15.23 -0.06 -41.27
C LEU A 40 -14.87 0.35 -39.83
N VAL A 41 -15.30 1.54 -39.41
CA VAL A 41 -15.12 2.02 -38.03
C VAL A 41 -15.83 1.11 -37.04
N MET A 42 -17.06 0.67 -37.35
CA MET A 42 -17.78 -0.31 -36.54
C MET A 42 -17.07 -1.66 -36.46
N ALA A 43 -16.48 -2.14 -37.55
CA ALA A 43 -15.72 -3.38 -37.55
C ALA A 43 -14.50 -3.27 -36.62
N VAL A 44 -13.76 -2.16 -36.66
CA VAL A 44 -12.62 -1.90 -35.75
C VAL A 44 -13.08 -1.76 -34.30
N ILE A 45 -14.18 -1.06 -34.05
CA ILE A 45 -14.73 -0.89 -32.70
C ILE A 45 -15.17 -2.24 -32.13
N ALA A 46 -15.88 -3.05 -32.90
CA ALA A 46 -16.42 -4.33 -32.44
C ALA A 46 -15.35 -5.41 -32.24
N SER A 47 -14.31 -5.42 -33.06
CA SER A 47 -13.25 -6.43 -33.01
C SER A 47 -12.10 -6.09 -32.07
N LEU A 48 -11.75 -4.80 -31.94
CA LEU A 48 -10.54 -4.37 -31.22
C LEU A 48 -10.83 -3.35 -30.12
N ALA A 49 -11.44 -2.20 -30.46
CA ALA A 49 -11.51 -1.08 -29.51
C ALA A 49 -12.35 -1.41 -28.28
N ALA A 50 -13.59 -1.90 -28.47
CA ALA A 50 -14.48 -2.24 -27.36
C ALA A 50 -14.02 -3.50 -26.60
N PRO A 51 -13.61 -4.62 -27.24
CA PRO A 51 -13.02 -5.74 -26.51
C PRO A 51 -11.78 -5.35 -25.71
N GLY A 52 -10.86 -4.58 -26.30
CA GLY A 52 -9.63 -4.15 -25.67
C GLY A 52 -9.86 -3.22 -24.48
N SER A 53 -10.66 -2.15 -24.64
CA SER A 53 -10.95 -1.22 -23.56
C SER A 53 -11.74 -1.87 -22.43
N VAL A 54 -12.69 -2.76 -22.75
CA VAL A 54 -13.44 -3.51 -21.74
C VAL A 54 -12.53 -4.50 -21.02
N TYR A 55 -11.62 -5.19 -21.71
CA TYR A 55 -10.66 -6.09 -21.09
C TYR A 55 -9.75 -5.35 -20.09
N VAL A 56 -9.14 -4.24 -20.51
CA VAL A 56 -8.29 -3.41 -19.63
C VAL A 56 -9.09 -2.90 -18.44
N GLY A 57 -10.28 -2.33 -18.67
CA GLY A 57 -11.15 -1.85 -17.61
C GLY A 57 -11.61 -2.95 -16.66
N TRP A 58 -11.84 -4.15 -17.17
CA TRP A 58 -12.26 -5.33 -16.40
C TRP A 58 -11.14 -5.83 -15.49
N GLU A 59 -9.91 -5.96 -16.00
CA GLU A 59 -8.75 -6.37 -15.22
C GLU A 59 -8.39 -5.33 -14.15
N MET A 60 -8.43 -4.03 -14.49
CA MET A 60 -8.25 -2.97 -13.51
C MET A 60 -9.32 -3.00 -12.41
N ALA A 61 -10.60 -3.20 -12.78
CA ALA A 61 -11.68 -3.29 -11.82
C ALA A 61 -11.55 -4.51 -10.90
N LYS A 62 -11.16 -5.67 -11.46
CA LYS A 62 -10.88 -6.88 -10.70
C LYS A 62 -9.70 -6.66 -9.74
N LYS A 63 -8.58 -6.12 -10.22
CA LYS A 63 -7.40 -5.82 -9.39
C LYS A 63 -7.79 -4.96 -8.19
N ASN A 64 -8.53 -3.87 -8.41
CA ASN A 64 -8.99 -2.99 -7.33
C ASN A 64 -9.89 -3.67 -6.29
N LEU A 65 -10.61 -4.75 -6.65
CA LEU A 65 -11.44 -5.51 -5.71
C LEU A 65 -10.64 -6.53 -4.90
N VAL A 66 -9.55 -7.03 -5.45
CA VAL A 66 -8.74 -8.08 -4.82
C VAL A 66 -7.54 -7.52 -4.07
N THR A 67 -7.16 -6.26 -4.26
CA THR A 67 -6.02 -5.65 -3.56
C THR A 67 -6.36 -5.28 -2.13
N PHE A 68 -5.63 -5.87 -1.17
CA PHE A 68 -5.69 -5.57 0.26
C PHE A 68 -4.30 -5.28 0.80
N ASN A 69 -4.24 -4.70 2.00
CA ASN A 69 -3.00 -4.40 2.68
C ASN A 69 -2.64 -5.50 3.68
N GLU A 70 -1.35 -5.78 3.77
CA GLU A 70 -0.76 -6.63 4.80
C GLU A 70 0.48 -5.97 5.39
N PHE A 71 0.83 -6.39 6.60
CA PHE A 71 2.06 -5.96 7.26
C PHE A 71 3.15 -7.00 7.03
N TRP A 72 4.28 -6.53 6.51
CA TRP A 72 5.52 -7.27 6.43
C TRP A 72 6.43 -6.78 7.53
N SER A 73 7.09 -7.69 8.22
CA SER A 73 7.96 -7.35 9.33
C SER A 73 9.36 -7.89 9.10
N GLY A 74 10.36 -7.22 9.64
CA GLY A 74 11.76 -7.55 9.43
C GLY A 74 12.68 -6.74 10.33
N TRP A 75 13.95 -6.64 9.95
CA TRP A 75 15.01 -6.10 10.79
C TRP A 75 15.74 -4.95 10.11
N GLU A 76 16.23 -4.02 10.92
CA GLU A 76 17.24 -3.05 10.50
C GLU A 76 18.51 -3.79 10.06
N THR A 77 19.17 -3.29 9.01
CA THR A 77 20.42 -3.86 8.49
C THR A 77 21.55 -2.82 8.43
N GLU A 78 21.24 -1.56 8.15
CA GLU A 78 22.25 -0.49 8.07
C GLU A 78 21.63 0.87 8.39
N ALA A 79 22.33 1.69 9.19
CA ALA A 79 22.07 3.12 9.31
C ALA A 79 22.94 3.84 8.27
N HIS A 80 22.34 4.17 7.12
CA HIS A 80 23.05 4.77 6.00
C HIS A 80 22.94 6.30 6.04
N LYS A 81 24.08 6.97 5.93
CA LYS A 81 24.18 8.43 5.80
C LYS A 81 24.82 8.76 4.46
N GLU A 82 24.20 9.66 3.73
CA GLU A 82 24.70 10.16 2.46
C GLU A 82 24.95 11.66 2.57
N ASP A 83 26.19 12.08 2.27
CA ASP A 83 26.57 13.48 2.19
C ASP A 83 26.36 13.95 0.74
N VAL A 84 25.44 14.89 0.54
CA VAL A 84 25.18 15.55 -0.75
C VAL A 84 26.10 16.76 -0.88
N LYS A 85 27.05 16.71 -1.81
CA LYS A 85 27.95 17.84 -2.07
C LYS A 85 27.21 18.94 -2.82
N CYS A 86 27.19 20.15 -2.26
CA CYS A 86 26.52 21.29 -2.86
C CYS A 86 27.45 22.10 -3.76
N TYR A 87 26.90 22.58 -4.87
CA TYR A 87 27.52 23.53 -5.78
C TYR A 87 26.42 24.36 -6.45
N ARG A 88 26.81 25.44 -7.15
CA ARG A 88 25.88 26.33 -7.85
C ARG A 88 25.08 25.57 -8.91
N ASP A 89 23.77 25.79 -8.98
CA ASP A 89 22.81 25.07 -9.84
C ASP A 89 22.87 23.54 -9.60
N GLY A 90 23.11 23.14 -8.35
CA GLY A 90 23.42 21.78 -7.94
C GLY A 90 22.27 21.02 -7.29
N PRO A 91 22.57 19.89 -6.61
CA PRO A 91 21.54 18.97 -6.08
C PRO A 91 21.01 19.34 -4.69
N CYS A 92 21.45 20.45 -4.11
CA CYS A 92 21.08 20.82 -2.75
C CYS A 92 19.74 21.56 -2.74
N ARG A 93 18.97 21.37 -1.68
CA ARG A 93 17.59 21.86 -1.60
C ARG A 93 17.52 23.27 -1.01
N TRP A 94 18.43 23.60 -0.11
CA TRP A 94 18.41 24.89 0.59
C TRP A 94 19.33 25.87 -0.10
N GLU A 95 18.71 26.74 -0.88
CA GLU A 95 19.38 27.63 -1.82
C GLU A 95 18.83 29.07 -1.78
N TYR A 96 19.56 29.97 -2.43
CA TYR A 96 19.23 31.38 -2.59
C TYR A 96 19.74 31.91 -3.94
N ASP A 97 19.03 32.90 -4.47
CA ASP A 97 19.39 33.58 -5.71
C ASP A 97 20.73 34.30 -5.56
N CYS A 98 21.67 33.99 -6.44
CA CYS A 98 23.02 34.56 -6.45
C CYS A 98 23.47 34.86 -7.88
N ASP A 99 24.62 35.53 -8.01
CA ASP A 99 25.37 35.68 -9.27
C ASP A 99 24.46 36.01 -10.47
N PRO A 100 23.88 37.23 -10.52
CA PRO A 100 22.99 37.61 -11.62
C PRO A 100 23.69 37.46 -12.97
N TYR A 101 22.96 36.94 -13.96
CA TYR A 101 23.42 36.81 -15.33
C TYR A 101 22.33 37.28 -16.31
N THR A 102 22.76 37.71 -17.49
CA THR A 102 21.85 38.23 -18.51
C THR A 102 21.46 37.12 -19.47
N VAL A 103 20.16 36.95 -19.69
CA VAL A 103 19.59 36.02 -20.67
C VAL A 103 18.85 36.80 -21.74
N SER A 104 19.21 36.53 -22.99
CA SER A 104 18.51 37.07 -24.15
C SER A 104 17.28 36.22 -24.47
N TYR A 105 16.14 36.86 -24.75
CA TYR A 105 14.90 36.21 -25.14
C TYR A 105 14.15 37.02 -26.20
N GLU A 106 13.31 36.35 -26.98
CA GLU A 106 12.47 37.00 -27.99
C GLU A 106 11.31 37.77 -27.33
N CYS A 107 11.16 39.04 -27.69
CA CYS A 107 10.12 39.93 -27.20
C CYS A 107 9.53 40.74 -28.36
N ASN A 108 8.40 41.41 -28.13
CA ASN A 108 7.78 42.32 -29.10
C ASN A 108 7.58 41.70 -30.49
N CYS A 109 7.18 40.43 -30.55
CA CYS A 109 6.95 39.73 -31.82
C CYS A 109 5.76 40.32 -32.59
N ASN A 110 5.96 40.62 -33.87
CA ASN A 110 4.88 41.06 -34.76
C ASN A 110 4.06 39.86 -35.30
N ASP A 111 2.92 40.15 -35.95
CA ASP A 111 2.02 39.13 -36.52
C ASP A 111 2.65 38.30 -37.66
N LYS A 112 3.89 38.62 -38.08
CA LYS A 112 4.68 37.87 -39.07
C LYS A 112 5.74 36.98 -38.43
N GLY A 113 5.85 36.97 -37.10
CA GLY A 113 6.82 36.16 -36.36
C GLY A 113 8.23 36.77 -36.30
N GLU A 114 8.40 38.06 -36.62
CA GLU A 114 9.65 38.77 -36.41
C GLU A 114 9.64 39.34 -34.98
N CYS A 115 10.62 38.95 -34.16
CA CYS A 115 10.74 39.36 -32.77
C CYS A 115 12.00 40.19 -32.55
N GLU A 116 11.95 41.13 -31.60
CA GLU A 116 13.13 41.79 -31.06
C GLU A 116 13.82 40.89 -30.03
N THR A 117 15.12 41.05 -29.84
CA THR A 117 15.84 40.39 -28.74
C THR A 117 15.88 41.33 -27.53
N CYS A 118 15.18 40.95 -26.46
CA CYS A 118 15.27 41.60 -25.16
C CYS A 118 16.23 40.87 -24.25
N GLU A 119 16.69 41.55 -23.20
CA GLU A 119 17.50 40.98 -22.14
C GLU A 119 16.74 41.02 -20.81
N ARG A 120 16.86 39.96 -20.02
CA ARG A 120 16.42 39.95 -18.62
C ARG A 120 17.53 39.42 -17.72
N THR A 121 17.56 39.89 -16.48
CA THR A 121 18.45 39.36 -15.45
C THR A 121 17.83 38.11 -14.84
N GLU A 122 18.54 37.00 -14.92
CA GLU A 122 18.27 35.77 -14.18
C GLU A 122 19.33 35.59 -13.10
N TYR A 123 19.09 34.69 -12.15
CA TYR A 123 19.98 34.41 -11.03
C TYR A 123 20.28 32.92 -11.00
N HIS A 124 21.48 32.58 -10.54
CA HIS A 124 21.85 31.20 -10.26
C HIS A 124 21.30 30.76 -8.91
N ASP A 125 21.08 29.46 -8.78
CA ASP A 125 20.68 28.85 -7.51
C ASP A 125 21.94 28.48 -6.71
N CYS A 126 22.23 29.25 -5.66
CA CYS A 126 23.39 29.00 -4.80
C CYS A 126 22.99 28.30 -3.51
N PRO A 127 23.68 27.23 -3.10
CA PRO A 127 23.36 26.54 -1.85
C PRO A 127 23.79 27.37 -0.64
N TYR A 128 23.06 27.27 0.47
CA TYR A 128 23.46 27.90 1.73
C TYR A 128 24.68 27.25 2.38
N VAL A 129 24.87 25.94 2.18
CA VAL A 129 25.93 25.13 2.78
C VAL A 129 26.75 24.39 1.72
N THR A 130 27.97 23.97 2.05
CA THR A 130 28.81 23.17 1.13
C THR A 130 28.35 21.73 1.00
N LYS A 131 27.56 21.24 1.95
CA LYS A 131 26.98 19.90 1.92
C LYS A 131 25.68 19.83 2.73
N GLU A 132 24.79 18.97 2.27
CA GLU A 132 23.59 18.54 2.99
C GLU A 132 23.69 17.05 3.30
N MET A 133 22.85 16.55 4.20
CA MET A 133 22.88 15.14 4.63
C MET A 133 21.52 14.49 4.48
N ASN A 134 21.52 13.30 3.89
CA ASN A 134 20.37 12.40 3.84
C ASN A 134 20.58 11.22 4.78
N TYR A 135 19.51 10.81 5.44
CA TYR A 135 19.52 9.76 6.45
C TYR A 135 18.52 8.67 6.08
N TYR A 136 19.04 7.46 5.94
CA TYR A 136 18.25 6.28 5.58
C TYR A 136 18.48 5.15 6.57
N ALA A 137 17.43 4.38 6.84
CA ALA A 137 17.52 3.08 7.49
C ALA A 137 17.31 2.00 6.43
N ARG A 138 18.34 1.20 6.14
CA ARG A 138 18.19 0.01 5.30
C ARG A 138 17.75 -1.14 6.17
N THR A 139 16.86 -1.97 5.64
CA THR A 139 16.20 -3.05 6.38
C THR A 139 16.05 -4.28 5.50
N THR A 140 15.66 -5.42 6.08
CA THR A 140 15.39 -6.65 5.33
C THR A 140 14.17 -6.57 4.41
N ILE A 141 13.35 -5.50 4.53
CA ILE A 141 12.10 -5.30 3.77
C ILE A 141 12.11 -3.99 2.95
N GLY A 142 13.28 -3.38 2.79
CA GLY A 142 13.52 -2.20 1.96
C GLY A 142 14.25 -1.07 2.69
N THR A 143 14.41 0.06 2.00
CA THR A 143 15.04 1.26 2.56
C THR A 143 13.97 2.26 2.98
N TYR A 144 14.13 2.81 4.19
CA TYR A 144 13.29 3.86 4.73
C TYR A 144 14.07 5.16 4.78
N GLU A 145 13.49 6.19 4.19
CA GLU A 145 13.97 7.55 4.30
C GLU A 145 13.55 8.13 5.66
N ILE A 146 14.54 8.51 6.46
CA ILE A 146 14.33 9.11 7.76
C ILE A 146 14.30 10.62 7.64
N ASP A 147 15.24 11.18 6.88
CA ASP A 147 15.25 12.60 6.58
C ASP A 147 16.12 12.90 5.34
N ARG A 148 15.92 14.04 4.70
CA ARG A 148 16.73 14.51 3.58
C ARG A 148 17.07 15.97 3.68
N HIS A 149 18.18 16.33 3.07
CA HIS A 149 18.64 17.71 2.96
C HIS A 149 18.81 18.39 4.33
N ARG A 150 19.18 17.63 5.38
CA ARG A 150 19.48 18.22 6.70
C ARG A 150 20.79 18.99 6.61
N LEU A 151 20.89 20.11 7.33
CA LEU A 151 22.14 20.86 7.38
C LEU A 151 23.13 20.22 8.36
N PRO A 152 24.45 20.47 8.21
CA PRO A 152 25.45 20.11 9.21
C PRO A 152 25.10 20.62 10.62
N GLU A 153 25.61 19.97 11.66
CA GLU A 153 25.32 20.31 13.07
C GLU A 153 25.62 21.79 13.39
N ASN A 154 26.71 22.33 12.85
CA ASN A 154 27.00 23.75 12.84
C ASN A 154 26.91 24.29 11.40
N PRO A 155 25.71 24.65 10.92
CA PRO A 155 25.50 25.00 9.51
C PRO A 155 26.23 26.30 9.15
N GLN A 156 26.34 27.24 10.09
CA GLN A 156 27.02 28.52 9.86
C GLN A 156 28.54 28.36 9.65
N ALA A 157 29.16 27.31 10.20
CA ALA A 157 30.56 26.97 9.92
C ALA A 157 30.77 26.27 8.56
N HIS A 158 29.69 25.82 7.92
CA HIS A 158 29.71 25.09 6.65
C HIS A 158 29.07 25.89 5.50
N ARG A 159 28.99 27.22 5.65
CA ARG A 159 28.43 28.10 4.62
C ARG A 159 29.14 27.89 3.30
N TRP A 160 28.38 27.88 2.21
CA TRP A 160 28.97 27.86 0.87
C TRP A 160 29.69 29.18 0.55
N ARG A 161 29.09 30.33 0.90
CA ARG A 161 29.77 31.65 0.93
C ARG A 161 29.97 32.13 2.35
N ARG A 162 31.20 32.51 2.68
CA ARG A 162 31.57 32.97 4.03
C ARG A 162 30.69 34.12 4.56
N PHE A 163 30.31 35.05 3.67
CA PHE A 163 29.55 36.24 4.02
C PHE A 163 28.03 36.06 3.97
N GLU A 164 27.54 35.00 3.32
CA GLU A 164 26.10 34.74 3.25
C GLU A 164 25.65 34.01 4.51
N ARG A 165 24.85 34.66 5.34
CA ARG A 165 24.33 34.04 6.55
C ARG A 165 23.13 33.17 6.18
N ILE A 166 23.14 31.92 6.64
CA ILE A 166 21.99 31.03 6.52
C ILE A 166 20.85 31.57 7.38
N PRO A 167 19.66 31.84 6.83
CA PRO A 167 18.53 32.33 7.60
C PRO A 167 18.08 31.31 8.66
N ASP A 168 17.69 31.78 9.84
CA ASP A 168 17.29 30.89 10.94
C ASP A 168 16.06 30.03 10.58
N ARG A 169 15.17 30.54 9.71
CA ARG A 169 14.04 29.78 9.15
C ARG A 169 14.52 28.58 8.32
N VAL A 170 15.58 28.73 7.53
CA VAL A 170 16.15 27.63 6.74
C VAL A 170 16.74 26.58 7.67
N ILE A 171 17.50 27.01 8.67
CA ILE A 171 18.08 26.11 9.69
C ILE A 171 16.99 25.32 10.42
N THR A 172 15.91 26.00 10.82
CA THR A 172 14.80 25.40 11.56
C THR A 172 14.04 24.38 10.70
N ASN A 173 13.77 24.72 9.44
CA ASN A 173 13.03 23.86 8.53
C ASN A 173 13.84 22.65 8.04
N ALA A 174 15.13 22.84 7.79
CA ALA A 174 16.03 21.76 7.39
C ALA A 174 16.38 20.83 8.56
N GLY A 175 16.40 21.38 9.78
CA GLY A 175 17.06 20.75 10.91
C GLY A 175 18.58 20.68 10.74
N THR A 176 19.27 20.38 11.83
CA THR A 176 20.72 20.25 11.87
C THR A 176 21.15 18.89 12.39
N GLY A 177 22.35 18.46 12.01
CA GLY A 177 23.01 17.27 12.55
C GLY A 177 22.33 15.95 12.19
N GLU A 178 22.68 14.90 12.94
CA GLU A 178 22.09 13.57 12.80
C GLU A 178 20.64 13.56 13.32
N HIS A 179 19.73 12.93 12.57
CA HIS A 179 18.32 12.83 12.99
C HIS A 179 18.19 11.88 14.20
N PRO A 180 17.48 12.25 15.29
CA PRO A 180 17.44 11.45 16.53
C PRO A 180 16.98 10.00 16.34
N PHE A 181 16.01 9.78 15.45
CA PHE A 181 15.59 8.42 15.11
C PHE A 181 16.70 7.61 14.43
N TRP A 182 17.41 8.23 13.47
CA TRP A 182 18.51 7.57 12.75
C TRP A 182 19.68 7.26 13.68
N THR A 183 20.00 8.16 14.62
CA THR A 183 21.00 7.92 15.66
C THR A 183 20.67 6.67 16.48
N LYS A 184 19.41 6.47 16.87
CA LYS A 184 18.98 5.25 17.57
C LYS A 184 19.13 3.97 16.71
N VAL A 185 18.91 4.06 15.39
CA VAL A 185 19.17 2.94 14.46
C VAL A 185 20.66 2.63 14.43
N LYS A 186 21.50 3.66 14.26
CA LYS A 186 22.96 3.53 14.24
C LYS A 186 23.50 2.89 15.52
N GLU A 187 23.01 3.31 16.68
CA GLU A 187 23.37 2.74 17.98
C GLU A 187 22.99 1.25 18.10
N ARG A 188 21.77 0.89 17.72
CA ARG A 188 21.30 -0.51 17.70
C ARG A 188 22.15 -1.41 16.80
N ILE A 189 22.41 -0.95 15.58
CA ILE A 189 23.25 -1.66 14.61
C ILE A 189 24.68 -1.80 15.14
N ALA A 190 25.26 -0.74 15.71
CA ALA A 190 26.60 -0.78 16.30
C ALA A 190 26.68 -1.74 17.51
N ALA A 191 25.62 -1.85 18.30
CA ALA A 191 25.51 -2.82 19.39
C ALA A 191 25.25 -4.27 18.92
N GLY A 192 25.00 -4.49 17.62
CA GLY A 192 24.64 -5.79 17.07
C GLY A 192 23.22 -6.25 17.45
N GLU A 193 22.36 -5.33 17.89
CA GLU A 193 20.97 -5.55 18.31
C GLU A 193 20.02 -4.74 17.40
N PRO A 194 19.85 -5.13 16.12
CA PRO A 194 19.00 -4.40 15.18
C PRO A 194 17.55 -4.31 15.67
N GLY A 195 16.91 -3.16 15.43
CA GLY A 195 15.52 -2.94 15.76
C GLY A 195 14.53 -3.61 14.80
N PRO A 196 13.28 -3.83 15.24
CA PRO A 196 12.22 -4.37 14.40
C PRO A 196 11.70 -3.31 13.43
N VAL A 197 11.29 -3.74 12.25
CA VAL A 197 10.78 -2.89 11.17
C VAL A 197 9.49 -3.46 10.63
N THR A 198 8.50 -2.62 10.38
CA THR A 198 7.25 -2.99 9.72
C THR A 198 7.05 -2.17 8.44
N LYS A 199 6.63 -2.85 7.37
CA LYS A 199 6.18 -2.26 6.11
C LYS A 199 4.75 -2.65 5.84
N LYS A 200 4.02 -1.77 5.19
CA LYS A 200 2.69 -2.08 4.66
C LYS A 200 2.82 -2.33 3.17
N LEU A 201 2.39 -3.50 2.72
CA LEU A 201 2.40 -3.92 1.32
C LEU A 201 1.01 -4.31 0.86
N GLU A 202 0.82 -4.28 -0.44
CA GLU A 202 -0.41 -4.73 -1.09
C GLU A 202 -0.30 -6.20 -1.51
N TYR A 203 -1.38 -6.95 -1.35
CA TYR A 203 -1.50 -8.33 -1.80
C TYR A 203 -2.91 -8.61 -2.33
N ASN A 204 -3.03 -9.67 -3.12
CA ASN A 204 -4.34 -10.09 -3.63
C ASN A 204 -5.03 -11.05 -2.65
N ASN A 205 -6.27 -10.73 -2.23
CA ASN A 205 -7.13 -11.59 -1.44
C ASN A 205 -8.48 -11.85 -2.12
N TYR A 206 -8.64 -13.06 -2.66
CA TYR A 206 -9.86 -13.47 -3.35
C TYR A 206 -11.01 -13.86 -2.41
N ILE A 207 -10.76 -14.17 -1.13
CA ILE A 207 -11.83 -14.48 -0.17
C ILE A 207 -12.62 -13.23 0.18
N TYR A 208 -11.90 -12.13 0.45
CA TYR A 208 -12.53 -10.85 0.75
C TYR A 208 -13.17 -10.20 -0.48
N ALA A 209 -12.62 -10.46 -1.66
CA ALA A 209 -13.20 -10.01 -2.92
C ALA A 209 -14.38 -10.86 -3.40
N SER A 210 -14.50 -12.11 -2.92
CA SER A 210 -15.59 -13.00 -3.32
C SER A 210 -16.93 -12.51 -2.78
N GLU A 211 -17.95 -12.53 -3.62
CA GLU A 211 -19.34 -12.28 -3.22
C GLU A 211 -19.90 -13.43 -2.36
N GLN A 212 -19.23 -14.58 -2.34
CA GLN A 212 -19.60 -15.72 -1.52
C GLN A 212 -19.21 -15.48 -0.05
N LYS A 213 -20.19 -15.07 0.76
CA LYS A 213 -20.02 -14.83 2.19
C LYS A 213 -19.71 -16.09 3.02
N ILE A 214 -19.77 -17.29 2.43
CA ILE A 214 -19.57 -18.55 3.15
C ILE A 214 -18.16 -18.70 3.75
N LEU A 215 -17.17 -18.02 3.14
CA LEU A 215 -15.78 -18.02 3.61
C LEU A 215 -15.47 -16.83 4.53
N GLN A 216 -16.41 -15.89 4.70
CA GLN A 216 -16.27 -14.74 5.57
C GLN A 216 -16.90 -15.03 6.93
N SER A 217 -16.22 -14.64 8.02
CA SER A 217 -16.79 -14.82 9.35
C SER A 217 -17.97 -13.87 9.56
N PHE A 218 -19.07 -14.38 10.09
CA PHE A 218 -20.25 -13.60 10.43
C PHE A 218 -20.49 -13.62 11.94
N SER A 219 -20.89 -12.47 12.49
CA SER A 219 -21.40 -12.36 13.85
C SER A 219 -22.49 -11.29 13.89
N ALA A 220 -23.60 -11.58 14.58
CA ALA A 220 -24.68 -10.63 14.81
C ALA A 220 -24.33 -9.58 15.88
N ASP A 221 -23.27 -9.81 16.65
CA ASP A 221 -22.92 -9.01 17.84
C ASP A 221 -21.88 -7.93 17.56
N ILE A 222 -21.46 -7.76 16.29
CA ILE A 222 -20.52 -6.72 15.89
C ILE A 222 -21.01 -5.35 16.37
N GLU A 223 -22.28 -5.01 16.09
CA GLU A 223 -22.83 -3.71 16.47
C GLU A 223 -22.89 -3.49 17.98
N VAL A 224 -23.08 -4.56 18.76
CA VAL A 224 -23.16 -4.48 20.21
C VAL A 224 -21.80 -4.11 20.78
N TYR A 225 -20.75 -4.86 20.45
CA TYR A 225 -19.39 -4.60 20.95
C TYR A 225 -18.80 -3.31 20.37
N GLU A 226 -19.12 -2.96 19.12
CA GLU A 226 -18.70 -1.70 18.49
C GLU A 226 -19.30 -0.49 19.22
N LYS A 227 -20.62 -0.49 19.49
CA LYS A 227 -21.29 0.60 20.23
C LYS A 227 -20.81 0.72 21.67
N SER A 228 -20.45 -0.40 22.31
CA SER A 228 -19.89 -0.40 23.66
C SER A 228 -18.40 -0.02 23.71
N GLY A 229 -17.76 0.27 22.58
CA GLY A 229 -16.33 0.62 22.53
C GLY A 229 -15.41 -0.54 22.95
N LEU A 230 -15.89 -1.78 22.82
CA LEU A 230 -15.18 -2.99 23.25
C LEU A 230 -14.34 -3.63 22.15
N PHE A 231 -14.38 -3.11 20.91
CA PHE A 231 -13.42 -3.48 19.90
C PHE A 231 -12.18 -2.59 19.94
N PRO A 232 -10.98 -3.18 19.90
CA PRO A 232 -9.77 -2.41 19.76
C PRO A 232 -9.71 -1.75 18.37
N VAL A 233 -9.13 -0.56 18.31
CA VAL A 233 -8.86 0.13 17.05
C VAL A 233 -7.83 -0.68 16.28
N PHE A 234 -8.24 -1.27 15.15
CA PHE A 234 -7.35 -2.09 14.33
C PHE A 234 -6.18 -1.25 13.79
N GLN A 235 -4.95 -1.77 13.90
CA GLN A 235 -3.75 -1.07 13.44
C GLN A 235 -3.75 -0.94 11.91
N ARG A 236 -3.88 0.30 11.41
CA ARG A 236 -3.92 0.60 9.96
C ARG A 236 -2.73 1.39 9.44
N HIS A 237 -1.97 2.01 10.33
CA HIS A 237 -0.92 2.97 10.00
C HIS A 237 0.45 2.53 10.50
N ILE A 238 1.48 3.14 9.95
CA ILE A 238 2.85 3.04 10.46
C ILE A 238 3.17 4.36 11.14
N TYR A 239 3.85 4.32 12.28
CA TYR A 239 4.35 5.50 12.99
C TYR A 239 5.87 5.43 13.12
N ASP A 240 6.51 6.57 13.41
CA ASP A 240 7.97 6.69 13.55
C ASP A 240 8.73 5.90 12.46
N PHE A 241 8.41 6.22 11.20
CA PHE A 241 8.94 5.62 9.96
C PHE A 241 8.55 4.16 9.68
N TYR A 242 8.57 3.26 10.66
CA TYR A 242 8.33 1.82 10.44
C TYR A 242 7.80 1.01 11.63
N TYR A 243 7.26 1.63 12.67
CA TYR A 243 6.64 0.89 13.78
C TYR A 243 5.12 0.73 13.63
N ALA A 244 4.58 -0.34 14.22
CA ALA A 244 3.15 -0.64 14.24
C ALA A 244 2.77 -1.36 15.54
N ASN A 245 1.81 -0.80 16.29
CA ASN A 245 1.35 -1.38 17.55
C ASN A 245 0.34 -2.49 17.30
N LYS A 246 0.69 -3.73 17.63
CA LYS A 246 -0.14 -4.92 17.40
C LYS A 246 -0.53 -5.65 18.70
N VAL A 247 -0.37 -4.97 19.83
CA VAL A 247 -0.92 -5.40 21.12
C VAL A 247 -2.04 -4.45 21.52
N TYR A 248 -3.16 -4.98 21.96
CA TYR A 248 -4.35 -4.23 22.29
C TYR A 248 -4.80 -4.59 23.70
N PHE A 249 -5.15 -3.58 24.49
CA PHE A 249 -5.61 -3.75 25.86
C PHE A 249 -7.04 -3.24 26.00
N ILE A 250 -7.93 -4.06 26.55
CA ILE A 250 -9.36 -3.75 26.71
C ILE A 250 -9.72 -3.91 28.18
N GLY A 251 -10.13 -2.80 28.80
CA GLY A 251 -10.34 -2.74 30.25
C GLY A 251 -9.06 -2.88 31.08
N LEU A 252 -7.90 -2.68 30.45
CA LEU A 252 -6.58 -2.75 31.08
C LEU A 252 -5.70 -1.55 30.71
N ASN A 253 -4.91 -1.10 31.67
CA ASN A 253 -3.86 -0.10 31.47
C ASN A 253 -2.57 -0.54 32.15
N PRO A 254 -1.82 -1.50 31.58
CA PRO A 254 -0.60 -1.96 32.21
C PRO A 254 0.47 -0.84 32.23
N PRO A 255 1.25 -0.71 33.30
CA PRO A 255 2.28 0.32 33.40
C PRO A 255 3.43 0.10 32.40
N ASN A 256 3.68 -1.16 32.01
CA ASN A 256 4.75 -1.57 31.12
C ASN A 256 4.31 -1.75 29.66
N ARG A 257 3.36 -0.95 29.16
CA ARG A 257 2.85 -1.04 27.76
C ARG A 257 3.95 -1.08 26.70
N LYS A 258 5.04 -0.33 26.90
CA LYS A 258 6.18 -0.29 25.98
C LYS A 258 6.81 -1.69 25.81
N ASP A 259 6.96 -2.44 26.91
CA ASP A 259 7.59 -3.76 26.89
C ASP A 259 6.74 -4.76 26.08
N TRP A 260 5.41 -4.65 26.15
CA TRP A 260 4.49 -5.43 25.33
C TRP A 260 4.61 -5.10 23.84
N PHE A 261 4.67 -3.81 23.50
CA PHE A 261 4.80 -3.37 22.11
C PHE A 261 6.15 -3.74 21.52
N ASP A 262 7.22 -3.61 22.30
CA ASP A 262 8.56 -4.03 21.91
C ASP A 262 8.59 -5.55 21.71
N ALA A 263 8.18 -6.35 22.70
CA ALA A 263 8.16 -7.81 22.59
C ALA A 263 7.39 -8.29 21.34
N MET A 264 6.22 -7.71 21.08
CA MET A 264 5.42 -8.06 19.91
C MET A 264 6.08 -7.61 18.59
N SER A 265 6.74 -6.47 18.58
CA SER A 265 7.43 -5.94 17.39
C SER A 265 8.66 -6.79 17.05
N TYR A 266 9.42 -7.24 18.04
CA TYR A 266 10.54 -8.16 17.86
C TYR A 266 10.08 -9.57 17.45
N LEU A 267 9.02 -10.10 18.08
CA LEU A 267 8.39 -11.36 17.63
C LEU A 267 8.00 -11.25 16.15
N ASN A 268 7.31 -10.16 15.78
CA ASN A 268 6.88 -9.95 14.40
C ASN A 268 8.04 -9.75 13.44
N ALA A 269 9.13 -9.10 13.84
CA ALA A 269 10.30 -8.97 12.99
C ALA A 269 10.89 -10.33 12.57
N SER A 270 11.01 -11.28 13.51
CA SER A 270 11.36 -12.67 13.19
C SER A 270 10.26 -13.37 12.41
N PHE A 271 9.01 -13.25 12.85
CA PHE A 271 7.89 -14.00 12.26
C PHE A 271 7.65 -13.61 10.81
N GLY A 272 7.73 -12.31 10.51
CA GLY A 272 7.66 -11.75 9.16
C GLY A 272 8.89 -12.12 8.33
N LYS A 273 10.09 -12.12 8.91
CA LYS A 273 11.30 -12.43 8.15
C LYS A 273 11.40 -13.91 7.77
N GLU A 274 11.00 -14.81 8.66
CA GLU A 274 11.16 -16.26 8.46
C GLU A 274 9.94 -16.93 7.83
N LEU A 275 8.74 -16.49 8.22
CA LEU A 275 7.49 -17.16 7.87
C LEU A 275 6.50 -16.22 7.18
N GLN A 276 6.87 -14.95 6.98
CA GLN A 276 6.02 -13.89 6.44
C GLN A 276 4.69 -13.75 7.20
N GLY A 277 4.70 -14.06 8.49
CA GLY A 277 3.55 -13.97 9.37
C GLY A 277 3.40 -12.60 10.04
N ASP A 278 2.21 -12.34 10.58
CA ASP A 278 1.85 -11.10 11.26
C ASP A 278 0.99 -11.36 12.51
N MET A 279 1.57 -11.26 13.70
CA MET A 279 0.91 -11.56 14.97
C MET A 279 0.26 -10.32 15.58
N HIS A 280 -0.97 -10.48 16.08
CA HIS A 280 -1.73 -9.54 16.88
C HIS A 280 -2.12 -10.19 18.21
N LEU A 281 -2.07 -9.41 19.29
CA LEU A 281 -2.46 -9.88 20.62
C LEU A 281 -3.48 -8.93 21.25
N VAL A 282 -4.64 -9.45 21.62
CA VAL A 282 -5.70 -8.70 22.31
C VAL A 282 -5.83 -9.23 23.72
N ILE A 283 -5.56 -8.40 24.71
CA ILE A 283 -5.62 -8.73 26.13
C ILE A 283 -6.82 -8.02 26.74
N VAL A 284 -7.72 -8.80 27.34
CA VAL A 284 -9.03 -8.34 27.80
C VAL A 284 -9.17 -8.58 29.30
N ARG A 285 -9.60 -7.54 30.03
CA ARG A 285 -10.19 -7.63 31.36
C ARG A 285 -11.47 -6.81 31.37
N ASN A 286 -12.59 -7.45 31.09
CA ASN A 286 -13.87 -6.78 31.02
C ASN A 286 -15.00 -7.76 31.32
N ASP A 287 -15.87 -7.44 32.27
CA ASP A 287 -16.91 -8.36 32.75
C ASP A 287 -17.92 -8.73 31.66
N SER A 288 -18.29 -7.77 30.80
CA SER A 288 -19.20 -8.02 29.69
C SER A 288 -18.62 -9.04 28.70
N ILE A 289 -17.30 -9.01 28.48
CA ILE A 289 -16.62 -10.01 27.64
C ILE A 289 -16.40 -11.31 28.40
N ALA A 290 -16.08 -11.26 29.69
CA ALA A 290 -15.83 -12.43 30.52
C ALA A 290 -17.05 -13.36 30.64
N SER A 291 -18.27 -12.81 30.53
CA SER A 291 -19.50 -13.60 30.53
C SER A 291 -19.66 -14.53 29.32
N ASP A 292 -19.12 -14.15 28.15
CA ASP A 292 -19.10 -14.98 26.94
C ASP A 292 -17.91 -14.58 26.04
N PRO A 293 -16.69 -15.05 26.37
CA PRO A 293 -15.49 -14.65 25.66
C PRO A 293 -15.40 -15.24 24.25
N GLU A 294 -16.08 -16.38 24.01
CA GLU A 294 -16.14 -17.02 22.70
C GLU A 294 -16.91 -16.15 21.71
N LYS A 295 -18.08 -15.66 22.14
CA LYS A 295 -18.91 -14.75 21.36
C LYS A 295 -18.16 -13.47 21.01
N TYR A 296 -17.39 -12.92 21.95
CA TYR A 296 -16.53 -11.77 21.68
C TYR A 296 -15.45 -12.06 20.65
N ALA A 297 -14.70 -13.17 20.77
CA ALA A 297 -13.64 -13.49 19.81
C ALA A 297 -14.19 -13.74 18.39
N LEU A 298 -15.35 -14.39 18.27
CA LEU A 298 -16.03 -14.56 16.98
C LEU A 298 -16.45 -13.20 16.39
N ALA A 299 -17.00 -12.31 17.22
CA ALA A 299 -17.39 -10.97 16.80
C ALA A 299 -16.19 -10.13 16.38
N LEU A 300 -15.08 -10.19 17.11
CA LEU A 300 -13.83 -9.51 16.77
C LEU A 300 -13.25 -10.01 15.44
N LYS A 301 -13.22 -11.34 15.24
CA LYS A 301 -12.81 -11.94 13.97
C LYS A 301 -13.65 -11.40 12.82
N ALA A 302 -14.97 -11.44 12.95
CA ALA A 302 -15.88 -10.94 11.93
C ALA A 302 -15.70 -9.43 11.69
N TYR A 303 -15.53 -8.63 12.75
CA TYR A 303 -15.30 -7.18 12.67
C TYR A 303 -14.00 -6.81 11.95
N TRP A 304 -12.90 -7.51 12.24
CA TRP A 304 -11.60 -7.28 11.57
C TRP A 304 -11.56 -7.82 10.14
N GLN A 305 -12.39 -8.81 9.79
CA GLN A 305 -12.53 -9.31 8.42
C GLN A 305 -13.56 -8.53 7.58
N ASP A 306 -14.35 -7.65 8.19
CA ASP A 306 -15.39 -6.89 7.48
C ASP A 306 -14.78 -5.78 6.60
N THR A 307 -14.74 -6.03 5.30
CA THR A 307 -14.23 -5.10 4.29
C THR A 307 -15.04 -3.81 4.19
N LYS A 308 -16.30 -3.78 4.63
CA LYS A 308 -17.08 -2.53 4.67
C LYS A 308 -16.58 -1.57 5.74
N ARG A 309 -16.07 -2.10 6.86
CA ARG A 309 -15.57 -1.33 8.00
C ARG A 309 -14.06 -1.07 7.93
N GLN A 310 -13.31 -2.08 7.50
CA GLN A 310 -11.84 -2.02 7.44
C GLN A 310 -11.31 -1.59 6.06
N GLY A 311 -12.14 -1.63 5.03
CA GLY A 311 -11.73 -1.36 3.65
C GLY A 311 -10.65 -2.34 3.19
N ILE A 312 -9.63 -1.80 2.50
CA ILE A 312 -8.45 -2.56 2.08
C ILE A 312 -7.56 -3.01 3.26
N ASN A 313 -7.85 -2.60 4.49
CA ASN A 313 -7.09 -3.00 5.68
C ASN A 313 -7.78 -4.12 6.48
N ALA A 314 -8.71 -4.87 5.89
CA ALA A 314 -9.25 -6.05 6.55
C ALA A 314 -8.11 -7.03 6.92
N LEU A 315 -8.30 -7.81 7.99
CA LEU A 315 -7.31 -8.70 8.59
C LEU A 315 -6.55 -9.51 7.52
N SER A 316 -5.23 -9.41 7.47
CA SER A 316 -4.48 -10.00 6.36
C SER A 316 -4.48 -11.54 6.38
N LYS A 317 -4.18 -12.17 5.24
CA LYS A 317 -4.10 -13.64 5.13
C LYS A 317 -3.03 -14.24 6.06
N ASN A 318 -1.95 -13.48 6.28
CA ASN A 318 -0.81 -13.91 7.08
C ASN A 318 -0.97 -13.52 8.55
N SER A 319 -2.06 -12.83 8.90
CA SER A 319 -2.27 -12.38 10.25
C SER A 319 -2.77 -13.52 11.14
N VAL A 320 -2.17 -13.65 12.31
CA VAL A 320 -2.60 -14.51 13.43
C VAL A 320 -3.00 -13.59 14.57
N VAL A 321 -4.16 -13.85 15.17
CA VAL A 321 -4.71 -13.05 16.26
C VAL A 321 -4.92 -13.96 17.45
N ALA A 322 -4.34 -13.63 18.59
CA ALA A 322 -4.64 -14.26 19.87
C ALA A 322 -5.46 -13.30 20.73
N VAL A 323 -6.63 -13.73 21.17
CA VAL A 323 -7.47 -13.04 22.16
C VAL A 323 -7.30 -13.75 23.49
N SER A 324 -6.91 -13.02 24.52
CA SER A 324 -6.65 -13.55 25.86
C SER A 324 -7.45 -12.79 26.90
N LEU A 325 -8.34 -13.49 27.61
CA LEU A 325 -9.04 -12.96 28.77
C LEU A 325 -8.18 -13.20 30.03
N THR A 326 -8.06 -12.19 30.87
CA THR A 326 -7.27 -12.24 32.11
C THR A 326 -8.07 -11.79 33.32
N ASP A 327 -7.74 -12.37 34.48
CA ASP A 327 -8.20 -11.92 35.80
C ASP A 327 -7.39 -10.73 36.35
N GLY A 328 -6.31 -10.34 35.65
CA GLY A 328 -5.37 -9.29 36.05
C GLY A 328 -3.99 -9.82 36.44
N GLU A 329 -3.86 -11.12 36.71
CA GLU A 329 -2.59 -11.77 37.04
C GLU A 329 -2.20 -12.82 36.00
N LYS A 330 -3.17 -13.55 35.46
CA LYS A 330 -2.95 -14.66 34.53
C LYS A 330 -4.00 -14.65 33.42
N ILE A 331 -3.68 -15.33 32.33
CA ILE A 331 -4.65 -15.61 31.26
C ILE A 331 -5.56 -16.75 31.75
N ILE A 332 -6.87 -16.49 31.84
CA ILE A 332 -7.85 -17.50 32.28
C ILE A 332 -8.54 -18.19 31.12
N TRP A 333 -8.53 -17.57 29.94
CA TRP A 333 -9.11 -18.08 28.71
C TRP A 333 -8.41 -17.46 27.49
N ALA A 334 -8.28 -18.21 26.41
CA ALA A 334 -7.74 -17.70 25.16
C ALA A 334 -8.42 -18.32 23.94
N ARG A 335 -8.55 -17.53 22.87
CA ARG A 335 -8.96 -17.98 21.54
C ARG A 335 -8.14 -17.28 20.48
N SER A 336 -7.64 -18.06 19.54
CA SER A 336 -6.84 -17.60 18.43
C SER A 336 -7.53 -17.91 17.11
N PHE A 337 -7.31 -17.03 16.15
CA PHE A 337 -7.77 -17.20 14.78
C PHE A 337 -6.77 -16.56 13.82
N THR A 338 -6.90 -16.87 12.55
CA THR A 338 -6.08 -16.28 11.49
C THR A 338 -6.98 -15.83 10.36
N GLY A 339 -6.46 -14.93 9.51
CA GLY A 339 -7.08 -14.60 8.24
C GLY A 339 -7.30 -15.83 7.35
N MET A 340 -6.52 -16.91 7.51
CA MET A 340 -6.62 -18.14 6.70
C MET A 340 -6.31 -19.42 7.49
N PRO A 341 -7.32 -20.25 7.82
CA PRO A 341 -7.13 -21.36 8.76
C PRO A 341 -6.41 -22.59 8.19
N VAL A 342 -6.36 -22.77 6.86
CA VAL A 342 -5.93 -24.04 6.24
C VAL A 342 -4.47 -24.37 6.56
N GLY A 343 -4.25 -25.48 7.26
CA GLY A 343 -2.91 -25.95 7.63
C GLY A 343 -2.34 -25.30 8.90
N ASN A 344 -3.05 -24.37 9.52
CA ASN A 344 -2.68 -23.72 10.78
C ASN A 344 -3.54 -24.21 11.96
N GLU A 345 -4.35 -25.27 11.79
CA GLU A 345 -5.31 -25.73 12.79
C GLU A 345 -4.62 -26.16 14.09
N MET A 346 -3.52 -26.92 13.98
CA MET A 346 -2.73 -27.36 15.14
C MET A 346 -2.11 -26.18 15.89
N MET A 347 -1.58 -25.18 15.17
CA MET A 347 -1.08 -23.94 15.76
C MET A 347 -2.18 -23.23 16.56
N LEU A 348 -3.39 -23.07 15.99
CA LEU A 348 -4.49 -22.39 16.68
C LEU A 348 -4.94 -23.15 17.93
N VAL A 349 -5.01 -24.48 17.88
CA VAL A 349 -5.33 -25.31 19.05
C VAL A 349 -4.25 -25.17 20.13
N ALA A 350 -2.98 -25.22 19.74
CA ALA A 350 -1.86 -25.04 20.66
C ALA A 350 -1.88 -23.66 21.32
N LEU A 351 -2.16 -22.58 20.57
CA LEU A 351 -2.29 -21.22 21.11
C LEU A 351 -3.44 -21.11 22.12
N ASN A 352 -4.61 -21.65 21.79
CA ASN A 352 -5.79 -21.62 22.67
C ASN A 352 -5.51 -22.27 24.02
N ASN A 353 -4.81 -23.40 24.01
CA ASN A 353 -4.52 -24.17 25.21
C ASN A 353 -3.29 -23.65 25.95
N GLY A 354 -2.23 -23.30 25.23
CA GLY A 354 -0.93 -22.93 25.79
C GLY A 354 -0.92 -21.57 26.49
N LEU A 355 -1.77 -20.63 26.07
CA LEU A 355 -1.85 -19.32 26.72
C LEU A 355 -2.51 -19.38 28.09
N ARG A 356 -3.46 -20.31 28.30
CA ARG A 356 -4.21 -20.42 29.55
C ARG A 356 -3.30 -20.78 30.73
N GLY A 357 -3.44 -20.05 31.84
CA GLY A 357 -2.64 -20.19 33.05
C GLY A 357 -1.31 -19.43 33.02
N THR A 358 -0.93 -18.83 31.89
CA THR A 358 0.29 -18.02 31.78
C THR A 358 0.12 -16.72 32.54
N GLU A 359 1.13 -16.33 33.30
CA GLU A 359 1.18 -15.03 33.96
C GLU A 359 1.14 -13.88 32.95
N LEU A 360 0.50 -12.78 33.35
CA LEU A 360 0.31 -11.59 32.53
C LEU A 360 1.61 -10.79 32.42
N ASP A 361 2.55 -11.34 31.66
CA ASP A 361 3.90 -10.80 31.44
C ASP A 361 4.27 -10.92 29.95
N PRO A 362 4.84 -9.86 29.34
CA PRO A 362 5.17 -9.87 27.92
C PRO A 362 6.20 -10.94 27.55
N GLU A 363 7.21 -11.20 28.39
CA GLU A 363 8.23 -12.22 28.08
C GLU A 363 7.66 -13.64 28.19
N LYS A 364 6.77 -13.90 29.16
CA LYS A 364 6.12 -15.22 29.32
C LYS A 364 5.08 -15.51 28.24
N ILE A 365 4.31 -14.50 27.82
CA ILE A 365 3.26 -14.68 26.81
C ILE A 365 3.85 -14.60 25.40
N ILE A 366 4.51 -13.48 25.07
CA ILE A 366 5.02 -13.23 23.73
C ILE A 366 6.34 -13.94 23.51
N GLY A 367 7.28 -13.72 24.43
CA GLY A 367 8.65 -14.20 24.29
C GLY A 367 9.69 -13.08 24.29
N LYS A 368 10.95 -13.48 24.21
CA LYS A 368 12.11 -12.56 24.20
C LYS A 368 12.91 -12.73 22.92
N VAL A 369 12.21 -12.59 21.78
CA VAL A 369 12.82 -12.65 20.47
C VAL A 369 13.82 -11.50 20.30
N LYS A 370 15.04 -11.82 19.91
CA LYS A 370 16.07 -10.83 19.56
C LYS A 370 16.86 -11.31 18.36
N ARG A 371 17.27 -10.41 17.49
CA ARG A 371 18.26 -10.73 16.45
C ARG A 371 19.65 -10.31 16.90
N LYS A 372 20.65 -11.17 16.68
CA LYS A 372 22.06 -10.82 16.86
C LYS A 372 22.84 -10.96 15.56
N MET A 373 23.67 -9.96 15.29
CA MET A 373 24.65 -10.01 14.21
C MET A 373 25.95 -10.62 14.74
N LYS A 374 26.31 -11.84 14.32
CA LYS A 374 27.56 -12.51 14.72
C LYS A 374 28.33 -12.98 13.48
N GLY A 375 29.54 -12.44 13.28
CA GLY A 375 30.42 -12.87 12.18
C GLY A 375 29.82 -12.67 10.77
N GLY A 376 29.04 -11.60 10.58
CA GLY A 376 28.37 -11.31 9.29
C GLY A 376 27.11 -12.14 9.03
N LYS A 377 26.74 -13.07 9.91
CA LYS A 377 25.47 -13.80 9.88
C LYS A 377 24.55 -13.28 10.98
N ALA A 378 23.26 -13.28 10.66
CA ALA A 378 22.24 -12.73 11.52
C ALA A 378 21.36 -13.89 12.00
N GLU A 379 21.29 -14.07 13.33
CA GLU A 379 20.62 -15.19 13.98
C GLU A 379 19.55 -14.66 14.93
N ASP A 380 18.36 -15.25 14.86
CA ASP A 380 17.26 -14.95 15.77
C ASP A 380 17.39 -15.84 17.02
N LEU A 381 17.35 -15.20 18.17
CA LEU A 381 17.40 -15.83 19.49
C LEU A 381 15.98 -15.81 20.05
N TYR A 382 15.45 -16.99 20.31
CA TYR A 382 14.14 -17.18 20.92
C TYR A 382 14.25 -17.38 22.43
N GLY A 383 13.24 -16.92 23.15
CA GLY A 383 13.08 -17.17 24.58
C GLY A 383 12.20 -18.39 24.88
N ASN A 384 11.43 -18.29 25.96
CA ASN A 384 10.51 -19.32 26.44
C ASN A 384 9.03 -18.89 26.43
N GLY A 385 8.68 -17.82 25.72
CA GLY A 385 7.32 -17.33 25.59
C GLY A 385 6.40 -18.31 24.88
N VAL A 386 5.12 -18.30 25.23
CA VAL A 386 4.13 -19.22 24.65
C VAL A 386 3.95 -18.97 23.15
N LEU A 387 3.78 -17.71 22.74
CA LEU A 387 3.54 -17.36 21.35
C LEU A 387 4.74 -17.73 20.47
N GLU A 388 5.96 -17.32 20.83
CA GLU A 388 7.16 -17.66 20.06
C GLU A 388 7.36 -19.19 19.91
N ASN A 389 7.17 -19.96 20.98
CA ASN A 389 7.39 -21.41 20.91
C ASN A 389 6.42 -22.12 19.96
N ILE A 390 5.18 -21.65 19.90
CA ILE A 390 4.13 -22.25 19.09
C ILE A 390 4.25 -21.80 17.63
N ILE A 391 4.30 -20.49 17.35
CA ILE A 391 4.26 -20.00 15.96
C ILE A 391 5.48 -20.43 15.13
N PHE A 392 6.65 -20.55 15.77
CA PHE A 392 7.88 -21.01 15.10
C PHE A 392 8.01 -22.55 15.14
N GLY A 393 7.14 -23.24 15.89
CA GLY A 393 7.19 -24.69 16.08
C GLY A 393 8.48 -25.16 16.76
N LEU A 394 8.99 -24.40 17.75
CA LEU A 394 10.28 -24.66 18.40
C LEU A 394 10.27 -25.96 19.22
N LYS A 395 9.12 -26.30 19.79
CA LYS A 395 8.91 -27.53 20.58
C LYS A 395 8.15 -28.60 19.79
N ASP A 396 7.23 -28.18 18.94
CA ASP A 396 6.42 -29.05 18.10
C ASP A 396 6.34 -28.47 16.68
N PRO A 397 7.04 -29.07 15.70
CA PRO A 397 7.04 -28.60 14.31
C PRO A 397 5.66 -28.55 13.66
N GLU A 398 4.67 -29.33 14.13
CA GLU A 398 3.31 -29.30 13.59
C GLU A 398 2.56 -28.01 13.93
N THR A 399 3.01 -27.30 14.97
CA THR A 399 2.46 -26.00 15.36
C THR A 399 3.06 -24.83 14.59
N ARG A 400 4.12 -25.05 13.80
CA ARG A 400 4.77 -24.00 13.01
C ARG A 400 3.76 -23.39 12.03
N PHE A 401 3.70 -22.06 12.00
CA PHE A 401 2.85 -21.33 11.07
C PHE A 401 3.16 -21.69 9.62
N LYS A 402 2.11 -21.91 8.84
CA LYS A 402 2.15 -22.26 7.43
C LYS A 402 1.50 -21.15 6.61
N ARG A 403 2.29 -20.54 5.73
CA ARG A 403 1.79 -19.56 4.76
C ARG A 403 1.01 -20.26 3.65
N ILE A 404 -0.14 -19.69 3.30
CA ILE A 404 -1.07 -20.22 2.29
C ILE A 404 -0.96 -19.40 1.00
N SER A 405 -1.02 -20.09 -0.14
CA SER A 405 -1.02 -19.41 -1.43
C SER A 405 -2.36 -18.81 -1.82
N MET A 406 -2.30 -17.57 -2.33
CA MET A 406 -3.45 -16.92 -2.97
C MET A 406 -3.36 -16.94 -4.49
N SER A 407 -2.15 -17.04 -5.06
CA SER A 407 -1.91 -16.91 -6.50
C SER A 407 -1.20 -18.11 -7.13
N ALA A 408 -0.71 -19.07 -6.33
CA ALA A 408 0.20 -20.16 -6.74
C ALA A 408 1.47 -19.67 -7.46
N LYS A 409 1.75 -18.36 -7.41
CA LYS A 409 2.93 -17.74 -8.00
C LYS A 409 4.05 -17.52 -6.98
N ASP A 410 3.73 -17.58 -5.69
CA ASP A 410 4.71 -17.42 -4.62
C ASP A 410 5.33 -18.80 -4.33
N PRO A 411 6.65 -18.99 -4.58
CA PRO A 411 7.31 -20.28 -4.40
C PRO A 411 7.38 -20.72 -2.93
N ASP A 412 7.27 -19.77 -2.00
CA ASP A 412 7.29 -20.01 -0.55
C ASP A 412 5.91 -20.40 0.03
N ASP A 413 4.86 -20.39 -0.79
CA ASP A 413 3.52 -20.72 -0.32
C ASP A 413 3.25 -22.23 -0.44
N ASN A 414 2.59 -22.79 0.58
CA ASN A 414 2.02 -24.14 0.46
C ASN A 414 0.90 -24.08 -0.60
N GLY A 415 1.11 -24.74 -1.75
CA GLY A 415 0.29 -24.69 -2.98
C GLY A 415 -1.18 -25.16 -2.87
N ARG A 416 -1.76 -25.21 -1.67
CA ARG A 416 -3.17 -25.43 -1.39
C ARG A 416 -3.81 -24.08 -1.07
N GLY A 417 -4.55 -23.51 -2.02
CA GLY A 417 -5.07 -22.14 -1.92
C GLY A 417 -6.44 -21.94 -2.55
N PHE A 418 -6.97 -20.71 -2.43
CA PHE A 418 -8.29 -20.31 -2.89
C PHE A 418 -8.30 -19.79 -4.34
N LEU A 419 -7.46 -20.36 -5.20
CA LEU A 419 -7.25 -19.89 -6.58
C LEU A 419 -8.53 -19.89 -7.42
N TYR A 420 -9.40 -20.87 -7.18
CA TYR A 420 -10.68 -21.00 -7.87
C TYR A 420 -11.60 -19.78 -7.66
N LEU A 421 -11.36 -18.95 -6.64
CA LEU A 421 -12.13 -17.72 -6.40
C LEU A 421 -11.81 -16.61 -7.41
N VAL A 422 -10.68 -16.64 -8.12
CA VAL A 422 -10.33 -15.65 -9.16
C VAL A 422 -11.44 -15.49 -10.20
N ASP A 423 -12.04 -16.61 -10.61
CA ASP A 423 -13.08 -16.63 -11.64
C ASP A 423 -14.43 -16.16 -11.11
N GLN A 424 -14.62 -16.20 -9.78
CA GLN A 424 -15.83 -15.76 -9.10
C GLN A 424 -15.84 -14.26 -8.81
N VAL A 425 -14.68 -13.62 -8.73
CA VAL A 425 -14.61 -12.15 -8.55
C VAL A 425 -15.09 -11.47 -9.82
N GLN A 426 -16.08 -10.60 -9.70
CA GLN A 426 -16.67 -9.86 -10.80
C GLN A 426 -16.65 -8.36 -10.49
N PRO A 427 -16.41 -7.48 -11.48
CA PRO A 427 -16.56 -6.04 -11.28
C PRO A 427 -17.97 -5.70 -10.79
N THR A 428 -18.04 -4.77 -9.83
CA THR A 428 -19.30 -4.25 -9.28
C THR A 428 -20.12 -3.53 -10.35
N LYS A 429 -21.43 -3.36 -10.12
CA LYS A 429 -22.31 -2.61 -11.04
C LYS A 429 -21.76 -1.21 -11.37
N LYS A 430 -21.26 -0.49 -10.36
CA LYS A 430 -20.66 0.85 -10.54
C LYS A 430 -19.40 0.81 -11.42
N GLN A 431 -18.51 -0.16 -11.19
CA GLN A 431 -17.31 -0.33 -12.02
C GLN A 431 -17.66 -0.69 -13.47
N ARG A 432 -18.67 -1.55 -13.69
CA ARG A 432 -19.14 -1.86 -15.04
C ARG A 432 -19.66 -0.62 -15.77
N ILE A 433 -20.40 0.25 -15.08
CA ILE A 433 -20.84 1.53 -15.64
C ILE A 433 -19.64 2.40 -16.04
N ILE A 434 -18.62 2.53 -15.17
CA ILE A 434 -17.40 3.29 -15.48
C ILE A 434 -16.68 2.70 -16.70
N ILE A 435 -16.57 1.37 -16.80
CA ILE A 435 -15.99 0.68 -17.96
C ILE A 435 -16.74 1.07 -19.24
N HIS A 436 -18.08 1.11 -19.20
CA HIS A 436 -18.88 1.55 -20.33
C HIS A 436 -18.64 3.02 -20.69
N VAL A 437 -18.56 3.92 -19.70
CA VAL A 437 -18.30 5.35 -19.93
C VAL A 437 -16.93 5.56 -20.57
N VAL A 438 -15.87 4.92 -20.03
CA VAL A 438 -14.52 5.03 -20.59
C VAL A 438 -14.46 4.43 -22.00
N THR A 439 -15.08 3.26 -22.20
CA THR A 439 -15.16 2.64 -23.53
C THR A 439 -15.92 3.51 -24.51
N PHE A 440 -16.99 4.19 -24.08
CA PHE A 440 -17.73 5.12 -24.92
C PHE A 440 -16.85 6.26 -25.42
N PHE A 441 -16.08 6.91 -24.53
CA PHE A 441 -15.17 7.99 -24.95
C PHE A 441 -14.05 7.47 -25.86
N PHE A 442 -13.50 6.31 -25.55
CA PHE A 442 -12.44 5.69 -26.36
C PHE A 442 -12.94 5.33 -27.77
N CYS A 443 -14.10 4.69 -27.88
CA CYS A 443 -14.73 4.38 -29.16
C CYS A 443 -15.21 5.66 -29.88
N GLY A 444 -15.59 6.70 -29.14
CA GLY A 444 -15.97 8.01 -29.64
C GLY A 444 -14.86 8.69 -30.46
N LEU A 445 -13.59 8.48 -30.10
CA LEU A 445 -12.44 8.93 -30.88
C LEU A 445 -12.45 8.33 -32.30
N GLY A 446 -12.91 7.09 -32.46
CA GLY A 446 -13.06 6.47 -33.78
C GLY A 446 -13.99 7.25 -34.70
N TRP A 447 -15.08 7.81 -34.15
CA TRP A 447 -16.01 8.66 -34.89
C TRP A 447 -15.43 10.03 -35.19
N VAL A 448 -14.68 10.64 -34.26
CA VAL A 448 -13.97 11.90 -34.50
C VAL A 448 -12.93 11.72 -35.60
N ILE A 449 -12.15 10.64 -35.57
CA ILE A 449 -11.17 10.30 -36.60
C ILE A 449 -11.86 10.09 -37.96
N ALA A 450 -13.01 9.42 -38.01
CA ALA A 450 -13.76 9.24 -39.25
C ALA A 450 -14.19 10.58 -39.86
N ILE A 451 -14.62 11.53 -39.02
CA ILE A 451 -14.98 12.89 -39.46
C ILE A 451 -13.77 13.66 -39.98
N VAL A 452 -12.61 13.53 -39.32
CA VAL A 452 -11.37 14.26 -39.67
C VAL A 452 -10.66 13.64 -40.88
N ILE A 453 -10.64 12.31 -41.03
CA ILE A 453 -10.00 11.64 -42.17
C ILE A 453 -10.89 11.72 -43.42
N GLY A 454 -12.22 11.72 -43.27
CA GLY A 454 -13.14 12.02 -44.36
C GLY A 454 -12.89 13.39 -45.02
N ASP A 455 -12.20 14.30 -44.32
CA ASP A 455 -11.74 15.62 -44.80
C ASP A 455 -10.57 15.52 -45.80
N ASN A 456 -9.73 14.47 -45.71
CA ASN A 456 -8.50 14.31 -46.51
C ASN A 456 -8.65 13.35 -47.71
N GLY A 457 -9.89 12.97 -48.06
CA GLY A 457 -10.24 12.06 -49.17
C GLY A 457 -10.05 12.62 -50.59
N GLY A 458 -9.00 13.42 -50.82
CA GLY A 458 -8.46 13.76 -52.14
C GLY A 458 -7.48 12.72 -52.70
N ALA A 459 -7.11 11.68 -51.94
CA ALA A 459 -6.17 10.66 -52.39
C ALA A 459 -6.72 9.24 -52.21
N GLY A 460 -7.40 8.74 -53.25
CA GLY A 460 -7.38 7.32 -53.61
C GLY A 460 -8.27 6.36 -52.81
N LEU A 461 -9.56 6.30 -53.17
CA LEU A 461 -10.26 5.04 -53.46
C LEU A 461 -11.56 5.36 -54.21
N HIS A 462 -11.42 5.48 -55.53
CA HIS A 462 -12.51 5.65 -56.48
C HIS A 462 -13.50 4.48 -56.38
N PHE A 463 -14.68 4.72 -55.79
CA PHE A 463 -15.94 4.07 -56.21
C PHE A 463 -17.12 4.97 -55.85
N ARG A 464 -17.21 6.12 -56.52
CA ARG A 464 -18.44 6.93 -56.59
C ARG A 464 -19.02 6.75 -58.00
N LYS A 465 -19.84 5.71 -58.19
CA LYS A 465 -20.73 5.62 -59.36
C LYS A 465 -21.94 6.50 -59.04
N LYS A 466 -22.10 7.59 -59.80
CA LYS A 466 -23.30 8.43 -59.79
C LYS A 466 -24.53 7.56 -60.11
N ARG A 467 -25.51 7.55 -59.21
CA ARG A 467 -26.93 7.75 -59.49
C ARG A 467 -27.60 8.27 -58.23
#